data_AF-A0AAX3W4Q0-F1
#
_entry.id   AF-A0AAX3W4Q0-F1
#
_cell.length_a   1.000
_cell.length_b   1.000
_cell.length_c   1.000
_cell.angle_alpha   90.00
_cell.angle_beta   90.00
_cell.angle_gamma   90.00
#
_symmetry.space_group_name_H-M   'P 1'
#
loop_
_entity.id
_entity.type
_entity.pdbx_description
1 polymer ?
#
loop_
_entity_poly.entity_id
_entity_poly.type
_entity_poly.pdbx_seq_one_letter_code
_entity_poly.pdbx_strand_id
1 'polypeptide(L)'
;MRPNNTVLLENMNDYLQHVGVLPERIDKVQHSLKKDMKKSDEKEVDYAEYRHKSHAEILQIIQRNLAIVSYNPILFYTLNFLLFAYLLDKKLVLFSAVTGLYVLYVIFILTTSLGVYLTIKRNSYLYPNRKLMITNITVFGIGLILCVLKIFNLNLGIYVLPLVIFQAIFVIGLMLLILAIFLRKLEVAAMGFIVLQKTISSVTTNETIIMSVTIASWAIILMIILFFVMRYSTRRYV
;
A
#
# COMPACT_ATOMS: atom_id res chain seq x y z
N MET A 1 -15.91 -30.22 13.54
CA MET A 1 -16.42 -29.31 12.49
C MET A 1 -17.60 -29.98 11.82
N ARG A 2 -18.66 -29.23 11.54
CA ARG A 2 -19.86 -29.75 10.88
C ARG A 2 -19.60 -30.10 9.40
N PRO A 3 -20.26 -31.12 8.83
CA PRO A 3 -20.03 -31.55 7.44
C PRO A 3 -20.14 -30.42 6.41
N ASN A 4 -21.17 -29.56 6.51
CA ASN A 4 -21.36 -28.43 5.61
C ASN A 4 -20.23 -27.39 5.70
N ASN A 5 -19.64 -27.18 6.88
CA ASN A 5 -18.52 -26.26 7.07
C ASN A 5 -17.22 -26.82 6.43
N THR A 6 -17.05 -28.14 6.43
CA THR A 6 -15.94 -28.81 5.74
C THR A 6 -16.08 -28.70 4.22
N VAL A 7 -17.28 -28.93 3.68
CA VAL A 7 -17.59 -28.76 2.25
C VAL A 7 -17.32 -27.32 1.78
N LEU A 8 -17.67 -26.31 2.60
CA LEU A 8 -17.36 -24.92 2.30
C LEU A 8 -15.84 -24.65 2.23
N LEU A 9 -15.05 -25.26 3.11
CA LEU A 9 -13.59 -25.10 3.15
C LEU A 9 -12.91 -25.72 1.93
N GLU A 10 -13.37 -26.91 1.51
CA GLU A 10 -12.88 -27.61 0.32
C GLU A 10 -13.24 -26.84 -0.95
N ASN A 11 -14.52 -26.49 -1.13
CA ASN A 11 -14.97 -25.69 -2.27
C ASN A 11 -14.24 -24.35 -2.36
N MET A 12 -13.95 -23.72 -1.22
CA MET A 12 -13.18 -22.48 -1.19
C MET A 12 -11.72 -22.70 -1.58
N ASN A 13 -11.08 -23.78 -1.12
CA ASN A 13 -9.72 -24.10 -1.50
C ASN A 13 -9.61 -24.31 -3.01
N ASP A 14 -10.46 -25.18 -3.56
CA ASP A 14 -10.43 -25.56 -4.97
C ASP A 14 -10.72 -24.35 -5.87
N TYR A 15 -11.70 -23.52 -5.49
CA TYR A 15 -12.00 -22.29 -6.22
C TYR A 15 -10.83 -21.29 -6.20
N LEU A 16 -10.21 -21.05 -5.04
CA LEU A 16 -9.10 -20.09 -4.96
C LEU A 16 -7.85 -20.60 -5.67
N GLN A 17 -7.59 -21.91 -5.67
CA GLN A 17 -6.54 -22.52 -6.46
C GLN A 17 -6.80 -22.34 -7.96
N HIS A 18 -8.03 -22.63 -8.41
CA HIS A 18 -8.44 -22.45 -9.82
C HIS A 18 -8.31 -20.99 -10.28
N VAL A 19 -8.57 -20.02 -9.41
CA VAL A 19 -8.42 -18.58 -9.71
C VAL A 19 -6.95 -18.10 -9.64
N GLY A 20 -5.99 -18.99 -9.34
CA GLY A 20 -4.56 -18.67 -9.33
C GLY A 20 -4.09 -17.91 -8.09
N VAL A 21 -4.78 -18.07 -6.96
CA VAL A 21 -4.36 -17.50 -5.68
C VAL A 21 -3.18 -18.29 -5.11
N LEU A 22 -2.16 -17.58 -4.60
CA LEU A 22 -0.99 -18.21 -3.98
C LEU A 22 -1.39 -19.07 -2.76
N PRO A 23 -0.82 -20.29 -2.60
CA PRO A 23 -1.13 -21.20 -1.49
C PRO A 23 -1.05 -20.55 -0.10
N GLU A 24 0.01 -19.78 0.16
CA GLU A 24 0.20 -19.07 1.44
C GLU A 24 -0.96 -18.11 1.79
N ARG A 25 -1.65 -17.57 0.78
CA ARG A 25 -2.83 -16.72 0.98
C ARG A 25 -4.09 -17.54 1.21
N ILE A 26 -4.21 -18.68 0.53
CA ILE A 26 -5.31 -19.62 0.74
C ILE A 26 -5.29 -20.11 2.19
N ASP A 27 -4.11 -20.47 2.71
CA ASP A 27 -3.93 -20.88 4.11
C ASP A 27 -4.40 -19.81 5.11
N LYS A 28 -4.09 -18.53 4.84
CA LYS A 28 -4.53 -17.41 5.69
C LYS A 28 -6.05 -17.21 5.65
N VAL A 29 -6.67 -17.40 4.49
CA VAL A 29 -8.13 -17.35 4.35
C VAL A 29 -8.76 -18.52 5.09
N GLN A 30 -8.26 -19.75 4.90
CA GLN A 30 -8.73 -20.94 5.61
C GLN A 30 -8.62 -20.77 7.12
N HIS A 31 -7.48 -20.31 7.62
CA HIS A 31 -7.29 -20.08 9.05
C HIS A 31 -8.28 -19.03 9.59
N SER A 32 -8.51 -17.95 8.85
CA SER A 32 -9.49 -16.92 9.22
C SER A 32 -10.91 -17.47 9.22
N LEU A 33 -11.27 -18.26 8.20
CA LEU A 33 -12.59 -18.87 8.05
C LEU A 33 -12.85 -19.88 9.16
N LYS A 34 -11.89 -20.77 9.45
CA LYS A 34 -11.94 -21.72 10.58
C LYS A 34 -12.12 -21.00 11.92
N LYS A 35 -11.45 -19.86 12.12
CA LYS A 35 -11.61 -19.04 13.34
C LYS A 35 -13.01 -18.44 13.46
N ASP A 36 -13.60 -17.96 12.36
CA ASP A 36 -14.95 -17.38 12.39
C ASP A 36 -16.04 -18.48 12.48
N MET A 37 -15.80 -19.65 11.90
CA MET A 37 -16.65 -20.85 12.04
C MET A 37 -16.77 -21.34 13.48
N LYS A 38 -15.77 -21.12 14.35
CA LYS A 38 -15.91 -21.43 15.78
C LYS A 38 -17.10 -20.71 16.43
N LYS A 39 -17.42 -19.49 15.97
CA LYS A 39 -18.57 -18.72 16.47
C LYS A 39 -19.92 -19.28 16.01
N SER A 40 -19.96 -19.93 14.83
CA SER A 40 -21.17 -20.63 14.38
C SER A 40 -21.31 -21.98 15.10
N ASP A 41 -20.19 -22.66 15.33
CA ASP A 41 -20.16 -23.91 16.10
C ASP A 41 -20.68 -23.69 17.54
N GLU A 42 -20.33 -22.57 18.19
CA GLU A 42 -20.83 -22.15 19.52
C GLU A 42 -22.35 -21.91 19.56
N LYS A 43 -22.96 -21.53 18.43
CA LYS A 43 -24.40 -21.25 18.31
C LYS A 43 -25.19 -22.42 17.74
N GLU A 44 -24.52 -23.55 17.57
CA GLU A 44 -25.08 -24.75 16.98
C GLU A 44 -25.78 -24.54 15.63
N VAL A 45 -25.31 -23.59 14.82
CA VAL A 45 -25.84 -23.33 13.46
C VAL A 45 -24.77 -23.51 12.39
N ASP A 46 -25.18 -23.82 11.17
CA ASP A 46 -24.26 -23.89 10.04
C ASP A 46 -23.67 -22.52 9.73
N TYR A 47 -22.44 -22.47 9.22
CA TYR A 47 -21.77 -21.19 9.01
C TYR A 47 -22.49 -20.30 7.97
N ALA A 48 -23.06 -20.91 6.92
CA ALA A 48 -23.87 -20.21 5.93
C ALA A 48 -25.12 -19.56 6.57
N GLU A 49 -25.77 -20.30 7.47
CA GLU A 49 -26.95 -19.86 8.20
C GLU A 49 -26.62 -18.77 9.22
N TYR A 50 -25.54 -18.95 9.98
CA TYR A 50 -24.98 -17.95 10.90
C TYR A 50 -24.67 -16.61 10.21
N ARG A 51 -24.22 -16.67 8.95
CA ARG A 51 -23.90 -15.49 8.14
C ARG A 51 -25.11 -14.93 7.40
N HIS A 52 -26.25 -15.62 7.43
CA HIS A 52 -27.44 -15.35 6.60
C HIS A 52 -27.06 -15.18 5.11
N LYS A 53 -26.19 -16.06 4.61
CA LYS A 53 -25.62 -15.99 3.25
C LYS A 53 -25.44 -17.37 2.66
N SER A 54 -25.56 -17.46 1.34
CA SER A 54 -25.24 -18.72 0.64
C SER A 54 -23.73 -19.00 0.62
N HIS A 55 -23.36 -20.26 0.42
CA HIS A 55 -21.96 -20.67 0.26
C HIS A 55 -21.28 -19.89 -0.89
N ALA A 56 -22.00 -19.69 -2.00
CA ALA A 56 -21.51 -18.93 -3.15
C ALA A 56 -21.29 -17.44 -2.82
N GLU A 57 -22.20 -16.82 -2.07
CA GLU A 57 -22.04 -15.42 -1.65
C GLU A 57 -20.84 -15.24 -0.71
N ILE A 58 -20.63 -16.18 0.21
CA ILE A 58 -19.48 -16.17 1.12
C ILE A 58 -18.18 -16.26 0.30
N LEU A 59 -18.13 -17.15 -0.68
CA LEU A 59 -16.97 -17.32 -1.55
C LEU A 59 -16.68 -16.06 -2.38
N GLN A 60 -17.71 -15.44 -2.96
CA GLN A 60 -17.57 -14.17 -3.69
C GLN A 60 -17.06 -13.03 -2.79
N ILE A 61 -17.56 -12.95 -1.54
CA ILE A 61 -17.08 -11.95 -0.57
C ILE A 61 -15.60 -12.18 -0.26
N ILE A 62 -15.20 -13.43 -0.02
CA ILE A 62 -13.80 -13.80 0.24
C ILE A 62 -12.91 -13.43 -0.94
N GLN A 63 -13.27 -13.83 -2.16
CA GLN A 63 -12.50 -13.53 -3.37
C GLN A 63 -12.32 -12.01 -3.57
N ARG A 64 -13.42 -11.25 -3.51
CA ARG A 64 -13.39 -9.79 -3.67
C ARG A 64 -12.51 -9.13 -2.61
N ASN A 65 -12.68 -9.52 -1.35
CA ASN A 65 -11.91 -8.96 -0.26
C ASN A 65 -10.43 -9.36 -0.32
N LEU A 66 -10.13 -10.57 -0.77
CA LEU A 66 -8.77 -11.02 -0.99
C LEU A 66 -8.09 -10.17 -2.07
N ALA A 67 -8.79 -9.86 -3.16
CA ALA A 67 -8.31 -8.92 -4.15
C ALA A 67 -8.05 -7.52 -3.54
N ILE A 68 -9.01 -6.97 -2.79
CA ILE A 68 -8.86 -5.65 -2.13
C ILE A 68 -7.64 -5.62 -1.20
N VAL A 69 -7.47 -6.63 -0.34
CA VAL A 69 -6.33 -6.72 0.59
C VAL A 69 -5.01 -6.86 -0.17
N SER A 70 -5.03 -7.49 -1.35
CA SER A 70 -3.85 -7.65 -2.21
C SER A 70 -3.46 -6.35 -2.92
N TYR A 71 -4.43 -5.62 -3.47
CA TYR A 71 -4.20 -4.40 -4.23
C TYR A 71 -3.96 -3.16 -3.37
N ASN A 72 -4.54 -3.11 -2.17
CA ASN A 72 -4.48 -1.93 -1.31
C ASN A 72 -3.04 -1.47 -0.97
N PRO A 73 -2.11 -2.36 -0.56
CA PRO A 73 -0.71 -1.97 -0.37
C PRO A 73 -0.10 -1.38 -1.64
N ILE A 74 -0.30 -2.03 -2.80
CA ILE A 74 0.27 -1.58 -4.07
C ILE A 74 -0.24 -0.16 -4.40
N LEU A 75 -1.54 0.07 -4.33
CA LEU A 75 -2.14 1.39 -4.59
C LEU A 75 -1.63 2.45 -3.62
N PHE A 76 -1.57 2.12 -2.32
CA PHE A 76 -1.00 3.01 -1.31
C PHE A 76 0.45 3.36 -1.64
N TYR A 77 1.27 2.37 -1.99
CA TYR A 77 2.67 2.59 -2.27
C TYR A 77 2.89 3.40 -3.55
N THR A 78 2.24 3.03 -4.65
CA THR A 78 2.37 3.72 -5.94
C THR A 78 1.91 5.17 -5.87
N LEU A 79 0.78 5.45 -5.21
CA LEU A 79 0.26 6.81 -5.08
C LEU A 79 1.22 7.71 -4.29
N ASN A 80 1.58 7.27 -3.08
CA ASN A 80 2.43 8.07 -2.20
C ASN A 80 3.87 8.18 -2.76
N PHE A 81 4.36 7.16 -3.45
CA PHE A 81 5.61 7.23 -4.21
C PHE A 81 5.55 8.32 -5.27
N LEU A 82 4.51 8.34 -6.12
CA LEU A 82 4.34 9.32 -7.19
C LEU A 82 4.21 10.74 -6.64
N LEU A 83 3.35 10.94 -5.65
CA LEU A 83 3.09 12.25 -5.06
C LEU A 83 4.32 12.79 -4.34
N PHE A 84 5.03 11.96 -3.59
CA PHE A 84 6.25 12.39 -2.94
C PHE A 84 7.35 12.71 -3.96
N ALA A 85 7.52 11.86 -4.98
CA ALA A 85 8.49 12.09 -6.06
C ALA A 85 8.22 13.41 -6.80
N TYR A 86 6.95 13.70 -7.06
CA TYR A 86 6.55 14.80 -7.92
C TYR A 86 6.32 16.11 -7.17
N LEU A 87 5.65 16.09 -6.02
CA LEU A 87 5.30 17.29 -5.26
C LEU A 87 6.47 17.84 -4.46
N LEU A 88 7.33 16.98 -3.89
CA LEU A 88 8.51 17.43 -3.14
C LEU A 88 9.62 17.83 -4.10
N ASP A 89 9.86 19.14 -4.21
CA ASP A 89 10.95 19.67 -5.01
C ASP A 89 12.26 19.69 -4.22
N LYS A 90 13.25 18.95 -4.71
CA LYS A 90 14.57 18.84 -4.08
C LYS A 90 15.29 20.21 -4.01
N LYS A 91 15.03 21.10 -4.97
CA LYS A 91 15.63 22.44 -4.99
C LYS A 91 15.13 23.29 -3.81
N LEU A 92 13.84 23.18 -3.50
CA LEU A 92 13.23 23.93 -2.39
C LEU A 92 13.70 23.40 -1.02
N VAL A 93 14.00 22.11 -0.90
CA VAL A 93 14.54 21.52 0.34
C VAL A 93 15.86 22.17 0.75
N LEU A 94 16.71 22.56 -0.22
CA LEU A 94 17.98 23.25 0.08
C LEU A 94 17.74 24.60 0.79
N PHE A 95 16.63 25.27 0.46
CA PHE A 95 16.22 26.54 1.05
C PHE A 95 15.24 26.36 2.22
N SER A 96 15.11 25.14 2.74
CA SER A 96 14.18 24.83 3.82
C SER A 96 12.73 25.21 3.47
N ALA A 97 12.32 24.98 2.22
CA ALA A 97 11.02 25.39 1.69
C ALA A 97 10.26 24.22 1.03
N VAL A 98 8.93 24.32 1.03
CA VAL A 98 8.02 23.39 0.33
C VAL A 98 6.88 24.14 -0.35
N THR A 99 6.28 23.52 -1.36
CA THR A 99 5.06 24.05 -1.99
C THR A 99 3.83 23.78 -1.14
N GLY A 100 2.80 24.63 -1.26
CA GLY A 100 1.50 24.40 -0.63
C GLY A 100 0.85 23.08 -1.06
N LEU A 101 1.05 22.67 -2.31
CA LEU A 101 0.61 21.35 -2.79
C LEU A 101 1.22 20.18 -2.00
N TYR A 102 2.50 20.26 -1.64
CA TYR A 102 3.14 19.23 -0.82
C TYR A 102 2.56 19.19 0.59
N VAL A 103 2.28 20.35 1.18
CA VAL A 103 1.64 20.46 2.51
C VAL A 103 0.25 19.81 2.48
N LEU A 104 -0.56 20.10 1.46
CA LEU A 104 -1.88 19.48 1.29
C LEU A 104 -1.78 17.95 1.14
N TYR A 105 -0.81 17.47 0.37
CA TYR A 105 -0.55 16.05 0.23
C TYR A 105 -0.25 15.40 1.59
N VAL A 106 0.67 15.97 2.38
CA VAL A 106 1.05 15.40 3.68
C VAL A 106 -0.12 15.42 4.67
N ILE A 107 -0.86 16.53 4.75
CA ILE A 107 -1.94 16.68 5.75
C ILE A 107 -3.17 15.84 5.41
N PHE A 108 -3.58 15.79 4.14
CA PHE A 108 -4.85 15.17 3.74
C PHE A 108 -4.68 13.80 3.09
N ILE A 109 -3.81 13.68 2.09
CA ILE A 109 -3.71 12.46 1.29
C ILE A 109 -2.93 11.38 2.03
N LEU A 110 -1.77 11.72 2.58
CA LEU A 110 -0.92 10.77 3.27
C LEU A 110 -1.62 10.22 4.53
N THR A 111 -2.24 11.08 5.35
CA THR A 111 -2.99 10.68 6.55
C THR A 111 -4.19 9.79 6.21
N THR A 112 -5.01 10.17 5.22
CA THR A 112 -6.19 9.40 4.81
C THR A 112 -5.78 8.06 4.20
N SER A 113 -4.77 8.06 3.31
CA SER A 113 -4.28 6.82 2.68
C SER A 113 -3.69 5.86 3.73
N LEU A 114 -2.99 6.37 4.74
CA LEU A 114 -2.46 5.57 5.84
C LEU A 114 -3.57 5.00 6.73
N GLY A 115 -4.60 5.80 7.03
CA GLY A 115 -5.79 5.35 7.76
C GLY A 115 -6.52 4.20 7.04
N VAL A 116 -6.71 4.33 5.72
CA VAL A 116 -7.31 3.28 4.88
C VAL A 116 -6.43 2.03 4.84
N TYR A 117 -5.12 2.19 4.69
CA TYR A 117 -4.15 1.10 4.70
C TYR A 117 -4.22 0.27 5.99
N LEU A 118 -4.16 0.94 7.15
CA LEU A 118 -4.21 0.29 8.46
C LEU A 118 -5.56 -0.39 8.71
N THR A 119 -6.66 0.24 8.31
CA THR A 119 -8.01 -0.31 8.51
C THR A 119 -8.25 -1.56 7.68
N ILE A 120 -7.82 -1.58 6.41
CA ILE A 120 -7.93 -2.79 5.56
C ILE A 120 -7.04 -3.92 6.08
N LYS A 121 -5.85 -3.62 6.61
CA LYS A 121 -4.98 -4.63 7.23
C LYS A 121 -5.62 -5.24 8.48
N ARG A 122 -6.43 -4.47 9.21
CA ARG A 122 -7.14 -4.91 10.42
C ARG A 122 -8.42 -5.70 10.12
N ASN A 123 -9.11 -5.39 9.02
CA ASN A 123 -10.34 -6.08 8.64
C ASN A 123 -10.06 -7.42 7.95
N SER A 124 -10.62 -8.51 8.50
CA SER A 124 -10.49 -9.87 7.97
C SER A 124 -11.06 -10.01 6.55
N TYR A 125 -10.52 -10.96 5.78
CA TYR A 125 -10.96 -11.35 4.43
C TYR A 125 -12.47 -11.69 4.31
N LEU A 126 -13.14 -11.91 5.43
CA LEU A 126 -14.51 -12.41 5.53
C LEU A 126 -15.58 -11.31 5.47
N TYR A 127 -15.25 -10.04 5.72
CA TYR A 127 -16.23 -8.94 5.82
C TYR A 127 -16.07 -7.94 4.68
N PRO A 128 -17.18 -7.42 4.11
CA PRO A 128 -17.11 -6.60 2.91
C PRO A 128 -16.36 -5.28 3.15
N ASN A 129 -15.22 -5.08 2.46
CA ASN A 129 -14.40 -3.87 2.54
C ASN A 129 -14.71 -2.82 1.46
N ARG A 130 -15.94 -2.82 0.90
CA ARG A 130 -16.32 -1.99 -0.27
C ARG A 130 -16.15 -0.49 -0.02
N LYS A 131 -16.56 0.02 1.15
CA LYS A 131 -16.46 1.46 1.48
C LYS A 131 -14.99 1.92 1.52
N LEU A 132 -14.11 1.13 2.13
CA LEU A 132 -12.67 1.41 2.22
C LEU A 132 -11.99 1.44 0.85
N MET A 133 -12.38 0.54 -0.06
CA MET A 133 -11.88 0.54 -1.44
C MET A 133 -12.27 1.80 -2.20
N ILE A 134 -13.53 2.24 -2.07
CA ILE A 134 -14.01 3.48 -2.70
C ILE A 134 -13.21 4.68 -2.18
N THR A 135 -13.03 4.78 -0.86
CA THR A 135 -12.19 5.84 -0.26
C THR A 135 -10.78 5.83 -0.83
N ASN A 136 -10.14 4.66 -0.99
CA ASN A 136 -8.79 4.58 -1.54
C ASN A 136 -8.73 5.07 -3.00
N ILE A 137 -9.71 4.72 -3.82
CA ILE A 137 -9.81 5.17 -5.21
C ILE A 137 -10.04 6.69 -5.27
N THR A 138 -10.90 7.23 -4.40
CA THR A 138 -11.14 8.68 -4.32
C THR A 138 -9.86 9.42 -3.94
N VAL A 139 -9.12 8.95 -2.95
CA VAL A 139 -7.83 9.54 -2.53
C VAL A 139 -6.80 9.48 -3.67
N PHE A 140 -6.77 8.39 -4.42
CA PHE A 140 -5.93 8.26 -5.62
C PHE A 140 -6.28 9.31 -6.69
N GLY A 141 -7.57 9.49 -6.98
CA GLY A 141 -8.05 10.51 -7.92
C GLY A 141 -7.66 11.92 -7.52
N ILE A 142 -7.82 12.28 -6.23
CA ILE A 142 -7.41 13.59 -5.70
C ILE A 142 -5.89 13.78 -5.84
N GLY A 143 -5.10 12.73 -5.58
CA GLY A 143 -3.66 12.78 -5.79
C GLY A 143 -3.27 13.09 -7.23
N LEU A 144 -3.92 12.47 -8.21
CA LEU A 144 -3.67 12.79 -9.63
C LEU A 144 -3.99 14.25 -9.95
N ILE A 145 -5.06 14.81 -9.37
CA ILE A 145 -5.40 16.22 -9.54
C ILE A 145 -4.27 17.12 -9.02
N LEU A 146 -3.66 16.80 -7.86
CA LEU A 146 -2.50 17.56 -7.36
C LEU A 146 -1.32 17.52 -8.33
N CYS A 147 -1.06 16.37 -8.97
CA CYS A 147 -0.02 16.30 -10.00
C CYS A 147 -0.34 17.21 -11.18
N VAL A 148 -1.58 17.21 -11.66
CA VAL A 148 -2.02 18.09 -12.75
C VAL A 148 -1.86 19.56 -12.38
N LEU A 149 -2.27 19.95 -11.17
CA LEU A 149 -2.08 21.34 -10.68
C LEU A 149 -0.61 21.75 -10.70
N LYS A 150 0.30 20.86 -10.28
CA LYS A 150 1.73 21.12 -10.33
C LYS A 150 2.28 21.24 -11.77
N ILE A 151 1.75 20.46 -12.73
CA ILE A 151 2.10 20.60 -14.16
C ILE A 151 1.77 22.01 -14.67
N PHE A 152 0.63 22.57 -14.25
CA PHE A 152 0.22 23.94 -14.59
C PHE A 152 0.88 25.02 -13.72
N ASN A 153 1.94 24.70 -12.96
CA ASN A 153 2.64 25.61 -12.04
C ASN A 153 1.78 26.22 -10.92
N LEU A 154 0.62 25.63 -10.59
CA LEU A 154 -0.25 26.07 -9.49
C LEU A 154 0.24 25.51 -8.15
N ASN A 155 1.32 26.09 -7.61
CA ASN A 155 2.01 25.56 -6.42
C ASN A 155 1.37 25.89 -5.06
N LEU A 156 0.31 26.70 -5.03
CA LEU A 156 -0.38 27.18 -3.81
C LEU A 156 0.56 27.86 -2.80
N GLY A 157 1.54 28.61 -3.32
CA GLY A 157 2.55 29.32 -2.52
C GLY A 157 3.74 28.46 -2.08
N ILE A 158 4.72 29.12 -1.47
CA ILE A 158 5.92 28.51 -0.90
C ILE A 158 5.92 28.77 0.60
N TYR A 159 6.11 27.70 1.38
CA TYR A 159 6.15 27.74 2.83
C TYR A 159 7.54 27.35 3.30
N VAL A 160 8.09 28.13 4.24
CA VAL A 160 9.37 27.84 4.88
C VAL A 160 9.11 26.92 6.06
N LEU A 161 9.83 25.81 6.12
CA LEU A 161 9.78 24.84 7.21
C LEU A 161 11.15 24.74 7.88
N PRO A 162 11.24 24.55 9.20
CA PRO A 162 12.51 24.35 9.87
C PRO A 162 13.32 23.18 9.26
N LEU A 163 14.62 23.37 9.09
CA LEU A 163 15.54 22.35 8.53
C LEU A 163 15.45 21.01 9.27
N VAL A 164 15.24 21.06 10.59
CA VAL A 164 15.07 19.89 11.47
C VAL A 164 13.93 18.98 10.99
N ILE A 165 12.86 19.53 10.39
CA ILE A 165 11.76 18.73 9.85
C ILE A 165 12.24 17.88 8.67
N PHE A 166 13.04 18.44 7.77
CA PHE A 166 13.57 17.69 6.63
C PHE A 166 14.57 16.62 7.07
N GLN A 167 15.38 16.91 8.09
CA GLN A 167 16.28 15.92 8.69
C GLN A 167 15.50 14.79 9.37
N ALA A 168 14.39 15.08 10.03
CA ALA A 168 13.50 14.05 10.59
C ALA A 168 12.89 13.18 9.46
N ILE A 169 12.45 13.79 8.35
CA ILE A 169 11.97 13.06 7.18
C ILE A 169 13.06 12.16 6.59
N PHE A 170 14.31 12.62 6.55
CA PHE A 170 15.45 11.81 6.13
C PHE A 170 15.63 10.56 7.02
N VAL A 171 15.56 10.72 8.34
CA VAL A 171 15.64 9.60 9.30
C VAL A 171 14.48 8.62 9.11
N ILE A 172 13.26 9.11 8.84
CA ILE A 172 12.12 8.25 8.48
C ILE A 172 12.43 7.43 7.22
N GLY A 173 13.11 8.02 6.23
CA GLY A 173 13.59 7.31 5.04
C GLY A 173 14.51 6.13 5.37
N LEU A 174 15.47 6.31 6.28
CA LEU A 174 16.35 5.24 6.75
C LEU A 174 15.56 4.14 7.47
N MET A 175 14.64 4.52 8.35
CA MET A 175 13.77 3.57 9.06
C MET A 175 12.93 2.73 8.08
N LEU A 176 12.43 3.34 7.00
CA LEU A 176 11.69 2.62 5.97
C LEU A 176 12.56 1.59 5.25
N LEU A 177 13.83 1.90 4.95
CA LEU A 177 14.76 0.93 4.36
C LEU A 177 15.00 -0.27 5.29
N ILE A 178 15.25 0.00 6.58
CA ILE A 178 15.44 -1.06 7.59
C ILE A 178 14.19 -1.93 7.66
N LEU A 179 13.02 -1.31 7.75
CA LEU A 179 11.73 -2.00 7.78
C LEU A 179 11.49 -2.83 6.51
N ALA A 180 11.93 -2.33 5.34
CA ALA A 180 11.78 -3.04 4.07
C ALA A 180 12.57 -4.36 4.04
N ILE A 181 13.76 -4.37 4.63
CA ILE A 181 14.58 -5.59 4.78
C ILE A 181 13.85 -6.60 5.66
N PHE A 182 13.33 -6.18 6.81
CA PHE A 182 12.58 -7.05 7.72
C PHE A 182 11.30 -7.61 7.10
N LEU A 183 10.53 -6.77 6.40
CA LEU A 183 9.25 -7.17 5.81
C LEU A 183 9.40 -7.88 4.46
N ARG A 184 10.60 -7.91 3.86
CA ARG A 184 10.87 -8.36 2.49
C ARG A 184 9.93 -7.72 1.46
N LYS A 185 9.58 -6.45 1.68
CA LYS A 185 8.68 -5.68 0.80
C LYS A 185 9.45 -4.61 0.04
N LEU A 186 9.71 -4.89 -1.24
CA LEU A 186 10.45 -3.99 -2.12
C LEU A 186 9.75 -2.64 -2.33
N GLU A 187 8.43 -2.58 -2.24
CA GLU A 187 7.65 -1.33 -2.31
C GLU A 187 8.03 -0.33 -1.20
N VAL A 188 8.29 -0.85 0.01
CA VAL A 188 8.73 -0.06 1.16
C VAL A 188 10.16 0.44 0.96
N ALA A 189 11.02 -0.40 0.36
CA ALA A 189 12.39 0.00 0.03
C ALA A 189 12.40 1.14 -0.99
N ALA A 190 11.60 1.04 -2.05
CA ALA A 190 11.49 2.08 -3.07
C ALA A 190 11.03 3.42 -2.48
N MET A 191 10.07 3.42 -1.55
CA MET A 191 9.71 4.63 -0.79
C MET A 191 10.86 5.18 0.04
N GLY A 192 11.55 4.32 0.80
CA GLY A 192 12.69 4.73 1.62
C GLY A 192 13.78 5.41 0.78
N PHE A 193 14.14 4.82 -0.36
CA PHE A 193 15.10 5.41 -1.29
C PHE A 193 14.64 6.76 -1.83
N ILE A 194 13.36 6.90 -2.20
CA ILE A 194 12.80 8.19 -2.63
C ILE A 194 12.94 9.26 -1.55
N VAL A 195 12.56 8.93 -0.32
CA VAL A 195 12.60 9.86 0.80
C VAL A 195 14.03 10.34 1.02
N LEU A 196 14.99 9.41 1.03
CA LEU A 196 16.41 9.72 1.19
C LEU A 196 16.96 10.62 0.09
N GLN A 197 16.76 10.28 -1.19
CA GLN A 197 17.31 11.09 -2.29
C GLN A 197 16.74 12.52 -2.34
N LYS A 198 15.51 12.72 -1.88
CA LYS A 198 14.84 14.03 -1.87
C LYS A 198 15.26 14.88 -0.67
N THR A 199 15.65 14.26 0.42
CA THR A 199 15.99 14.94 1.69
C THR A 199 17.47 14.95 2.00
N ILE A 200 18.32 14.27 1.23
CA ILE A 200 19.79 14.26 1.42
C ILE A 200 20.41 15.65 1.49
N SER A 201 19.85 16.63 0.75
CA SER A 201 20.29 18.03 0.75
C SER A 201 20.06 18.76 2.07
N SER A 202 19.24 18.20 2.98
CA SER A 202 19.06 18.72 4.34
C SER A 202 20.09 18.23 5.35
N VAL A 203 20.87 17.19 4.98
CA VAL A 203 21.85 16.53 5.87
C VAL A 203 23.27 16.88 5.48
N THR A 204 23.56 16.97 4.18
CA THR A 204 24.88 17.32 3.67
C THR A 204 24.77 18.38 2.58
N THR A 205 25.75 19.28 2.53
CA THR A 205 25.93 20.28 1.48
C THR A 205 26.92 19.83 0.42
N ASN A 206 27.58 18.68 0.60
CA ASN A 206 28.54 18.16 -0.37
C ASN A 206 27.82 17.65 -1.62
N GLU A 207 27.98 18.38 -2.73
CA GLU A 207 27.32 18.10 -4.00
C GLU A 207 27.64 16.72 -4.56
N THR A 208 28.88 16.24 -4.39
CA THR A 208 29.31 14.92 -4.84
C THR A 208 28.52 13.82 -4.13
N ILE A 209 28.41 13.91 -2.80
CA ILE A 209 27.64 12.93 -2.00
C ILE A 209 26.17 12.97 -2.38
N ILE A 210 25.59 14.17 -2.51
CA ILE A 210 24.19 14.36 -2.91
C ILE A 210 23.93 13.69 -4.26
N MET A 211 24.82 13.90 -5.23
CA MET A 211 24.70 13.35 -6.58
C MET A 211 24.80 11.82 -6.57
N SER A 212 25.82 11.26 -5.90
CA SER A 212 26.02 9.81 -5.80
C SER A 212 24.83 9.11 -5.16
N VAL A 213 24.31 9.62 -4.03
CA VAL A 213 23.13 9.05 -3.35
C VAL A 213 21.89 9.13 -4.23
N THR A 214 21.71 10.23 -4.96
CA THR A 214 20.56 10.40 -5.85
C THR A 214 20.58 9.40 -7.01
N ILE A 215 21.72 9.25 -7.67
CA ILE A 215 21.88 8.32 -8.80
C ILE A 215 21.72 6.88 -8.32
N ALA A 216 22.38 6.49 -7.23
CA ALA A 216 22.28 5.15 -6.66
C ALA A 216 20.83 4.81 -6.29
N SER A 217 20.12 5.76 -5.65
CA SER A 217 18.70 5.57 -5.27
C SER A 217 17.82 5.35 -6.51
N TRP A 218 17.99 6.15 -7.56
CA TRP A 218 17.22 5.97 -8.81
C TRP A 218 17.50 4.63 -9.50
N ALA A 219 18.76 4.20 -9.55
CA ALA A 219 19.13 2.93 -10.14
C ALA A 219 18.45 1.76 -9.41
N ILE A 220 18.45 1.78 -8.07
CA ILE A 220 17.80 0.74 -7.25
C ILE A 220 16.28 0.77 -7.43
N ILE A 221 15.67 1.96 -7.41
CA ILE A 221 14.23 2.13 -7.65
C ILE A 221 13.85 1.56 -9.03
N LEU A 222 14.63 1.84 -10.07
CA LEU A 222 14.39 1.34 -11.42
C LEU A 222 14.51 -0.19 -11.48
N MET A 223 15.52 -0.78 -10.84
CA MET A 223 15.65 -2.24 -10.73
C MET A 223 14.44 -2.86 -10.02
N ILE A 224 13.94 -2.26 -8.94
CA ILE A 224 12.74 -2.71 -8.22
C ILE A 224 11.52 -2.69 -9.15
N ILE A 225 11.32 -1.61 -9.91
CA ILE A 225 10.19 -1.49 -10.85
C ILE A 225 10.29 -2.55 -11.93
N LEU A 226 11.46 -2.73 -12.56
CA LEU A 226 11.67 -3.76 -13.58
C LEU A 226 11.41 -5.16 -13.05
N PHE A 227 11.87 -5.46 -11.82
CA PHE A 227 11.60 -6.73 -11.15
C PHE A 227 10.10 -6.98 -10.99
N PHE A 228 9.33 -5.97 -10.57
CA PHE A 228 7.87 -6.09 -10.47
C PHE A 228 7.23 -6.32 -11.84
N VAL A 229 7.61 -5.55 -12.85
CA VAL A 229 7.08 -5.70 -14.22
C VAL A 229 7.33 -7.11 -14.74
N MET A 230 8.56 -7.63 -14.63
CA MET A 230 8.91 -8.98 -15.07
C MET A 230 8.08 -10.05 -14.34
N ARG A 231 7.97 -9.95 -13.01
CA ARG A 231 7.23 -10.91 -12.17
C ARG A 231 5.72 -10.91 -12.47
N TYR A 232 5.15 -9.76 -12.79
CA TYR A 232 3.72 -9.67 -13.15
C TYR A 232 3.45 -10.07 -14.59
N SER A 233 4.40 -9.82 -15.52
CA SER A 233 4.30 -10.22 -16.92
C SER A 233 4.32 -11.74 -17.10
N THR A 234 5.17 -12.46 -16.36
CA THR A 234 5.31 -13.92 -16.45
C THR A 234 4.10 -14.69 -15.90
N ARG A 235 3.28 -14.09 -15.04
CA ARG A 235 2.09 -14.74 -14.46
C ARG A 235 0.90 -14.89 -15.41
N ARG A 236 0.95 -14.31 -16.62
CA ARG A 236 -0.09 -14.53 -17.64
C ARG A 236 0.09 -15.84 -18.44
N TYR A 237 1.15 -16.61 -18.17
CA TYR A 237 1.50 -17.81 -18.93
C TYR A 237 1.56 -19.10 -18.09
N VAL A 238 0.86 -19.14 -16.95
CA VAL A 238 0.64 -20.38 -16.18
C VAL A 238 -0.85 -20.53 -15.90
#